data_AF-A0A1C3E5I7-F1
#
_entry.id   AF-A0A1C3E5I7-F1
#
_cell.length_a   1.000
_cell.length_b   1.000
_cell.length_c   1.000
_cell.angle_alpha   90.00
_cell.angle_beta   90.00
_cell.angle_gamma   90.00
#
_symmetry.space_group_name_H-M   'P 1'
#
loop_
_entity.id
_entity.type
_entity.pdbx_description
1 polymer ?
#
loop_
_entity_poly.entity_id
_entity_poly.type
_entity_poly.pdbx_seq_one_letter_code
_entity_poly.pdbx_strand_id
1 'polypeptide(L)'
;MPFPACPKCLAPIRIRDRKFVGREIPCPSCAAPIVPLVTGHDEWQVILPEEYARQSAATGNSAKSNLEKQNTGLHASTGPAVVKPQGAGTPRLGARSFKAPSPFVMAWIGSGVITFCIVMVIVQSFSRRDHQATLLVTPQPHESSQQPLPLPENSIPGQSPPGPSLPGKAETVPQPLPASHEKLSSLGQWLSGELASQGAFPAATTGESDNPEEAWGWLNRYVAQTQPTIVPPPFEGSWRGPNHDRFVRRRMNSLLINEQEGLIGSDGYPATQLVGVAGIGIDGPNLPASSEYAGIFAYGRTTRQRDILDGLSQTAMVASVKKDLASWASGGKGGIRSLTAAPVIDGPDGFGIVGQSGQLLLMADGSVKELNQLTDPVIMRRMFTMAEGIDLTEAASPDAPLFPARTPSRQTIPMADSPGGSESVADSQSSAPTAITPQKDDPAAEQPQGNGEKSSTAEVVAPPAAQAPLPPAMVVQKQDLKINLGLSLLRFRTDEPVARRRLVKSAADLLGAPVTTPEGPLPAELVEILDQKITIDLEKVSIENLLNEIFRDSQAGWSLQEGRLLIQLNSNVVPGQPPATGEEPREVAVP
;
A
#
# COMPACT_ATOMS: atom_id res chain seq x y z
N MET A 1 7.43 9.51 24.45
CA MET A 1 8.35 9.57 25.60
C MET A 1 9.11 10.88 25.55
N PRO A 2 9.30 11.59 26.67
CA PRO A 2 10.09 12.82 26.70
C PRO A 2 11.56 12.50 26.36
N PHE A 3 12.20 13.34 25.54
CA PHE A 3 13.63 13.22 25.27
C PHE A 3 14.42 13.62 26.52
N PRO A 4 15.55 12.95 26.85
CA PRO A 4 16.39 13.38 27.95
C PRO A 4 16.92 14.80 27.69
N ALA A 5 16.90 15.64 28.72
CA ALA A 5 17.40 17.01 28.64
C ALA A 5 18.88 17.07 29.08
N CYS A 6 19.63 18.00 28.50
CA CYS A 6 20.99 18.28 28.95
C CYS A 6 20.98 18.75 30.41
N PRO A 7 21.76 18.15 31.34
CA PRO A 7 21.79 18.59 32.73
C PRO A 7 22.39 19.99 32.92
N LYS A 8 23.09 20.55 31.91
CA LYS A 8 23.68 21.91 31.96
C LYS A 8 22.79 23.00 31.38
N CYS A 9 22.15 22.77 30.25
CA CYS A 9 21.37 23.81 29.55
C CYS A 9 19.89 23.47 29.36
N LEU A 10 19.44 22.30 29.84
CA LEU A 10 18.07 21.80 29.71
C LEU A 10 17.57 21.60 28.27
N ALA A 11 18.43 21.76 27.27
CA ALA A 11 18.06 21.50 25.88
C ALA A 11 17.74 20.01 25.67
N PRO A 12 16.66 19.67 24.95
CA PRO A 12 16.31 18.28 24.66
C PRO A 12 17.36 17.64 23.75
N ILE A 13 17.85 16.46 24.13
CA ILE A 13 18.89 15.74 23.40
C ILE A 13 18.30 14.52 22.69
N ARG A 14 18.56 14.42 21.38
CA ARG A 14 18.19 13.26 20.58
C ARG A 14 19.40 12.38 20.37
N ILE A 15 19.45 11.25 21.08
CA ILE A 15 20.48 10.23 20.93
C ILE A 15 19.80 9.02 20.32
N ARG A 16 20.18 8.66 19.09
CA ARG A 16 19.58 7.56 18.35
C ARG A 16 20.41 6.28 18.38
N ASP A 17 21.73 6.43 18.55
CA ASP A 17 22.69 5.34 18.36
C ASP A 17 23.27 4.89 19.71
N ARG A 18 23.16 3.59 20.00
CA ARG A 18 23.68 2.97 21.23
C ARG A 18 25.20 3.01 21.32
N LYS A 19 25.93 3.27 20.22
CA LYS A 19 27.39 3.41 20.25
C LYS A 19 27.89 4.56 21.13
N PHE A 20 27.02 5.51 21.46
CA PHE A 20 27.34 6.64 22.34
C PHE A 20 27.12 6.33 23.83
N VAL A 21 26.52 5.20 24.18
CA VAL A 21 26.28 4.82 25.59
C VAL A 21 27.62 4.65 26.31
N GLY A 22 27.77 5.34 27.44
CA GLY A 22 29.00 5.33 28.24
C GLY A 22 30.17 6.10 27.64
N ARG A 23 29.98 6.82 26.53
CA ARG A 23 31.00 7.71 25.92
C ARG A 23 30.67 9.17 26.19
N GLU A 24 31.70 9.97 26.39
CA GLU A 24 31.56 11.41 26.49
C GLU A 24 31.32 12.01 25.11
N ILE A 25 30.23 12.77 24.96
CA ILE A 25 29.88 13.52 23.76
C ILE A 25 29.57 14.98 24.12
N PRO A 26 29.84 15.96 23.24
CA PRO A 26 29.47 17.35 23.48
C PRO A 26 27.97 17.57 23.25
N CYS A 27 27.30 18.29 24.17
CA CYS A 27 25.91 18.71 23.98
C CYS A 27 25.80 19.64 22.76
N PRO A 28 24.85 19.41 21.82
CA PRO A 28 24.74 20.22 20.60
C PRO A 28 24.32 21.68 20.86
N SER A 29 23.71 21.97 22.01
CA SER A 29 23.24 23.32 22.33
C SER A 29 24.24 24.16 23.12
N CYS A 30 24.96 23.57 24.08
CA CYS A 30 25.88 24.32 24.95
C CYS A 30 27.32 23.82 24.95
N ALA A 31 27.65 22.82 24.13
CA ALA A 31 28.95 22.17 24.04
C ALA A 31 29.45 21.49 25.35
N ALA A 32 28.68 21.50 26.43
CA ALA A 32 29.05 20.83 27.67
C ALA A 32 29.17 19.31 27.46
N PRO A 33 30.20 18.66 28.02
CA PRO A 33 30.35 17.22 27.91
C PRO A 33 29.26 16.50 28.70
N ILE A 34 28.72 15.45 28.10
CA ILE A 34 27.64 14.62 28.64
C ILE A 34 27.90 13.14 28.34
N VAL A 35 27.38 12.25 29.18
CA VAL A 35 27.48 10.79 29.00
C VAL A 35 26.07 10.20 28.91
N PRO A 36 25.71 9.60 27.77
CA PRO A 36 24.44 8.89 27.59
C PRO A 36 24.45 7.56 28.33
N LEU A 37 23.35 7.24 29.01
CA LEU A 37 23.09 5.96 29.65
C LEU A 37 21.73 5.42 29.18
N VAL A 38 21.62 4.08 29.15
CA VAL A 38 20.34 3.40 28.95
C VAL A 38 20.00 2.72 30.26
N THR A 39 18.96 3.21 30.94
CA THR A 39 18.38 2.53 32.10
C THR A 39 17.48 1.39 31.61
N GLY A 40 17.26 0.36 32.45
CA GLY A 40 16.42 -0.78 32.07
C GLY A 40 15.07 -0.32 31.50
N HIS A 41 14.61 -0.97 30.42
CA HIS A 41 13.45 -0.59 29.59
C HIS A 41 13.69 0.45 28.47
N ASP A 42 14.89 0.54 27.90
CA ASP A 42 15.21 1.42 26.74
C ASP A 42 15.00 2.92 27.01
N GLU A 43 14.98 3.31 28.29
CA GLU A 43 14.88 4.71 28.69
C GLU A 43 16.28 5.35 28.68
N TRP A 44 16.40 6.49 28.00
CA TRP A 44 17.66 7.21 27.89
C TRP A 44 17.81 8.21 29.03
N GLN A 45 18.95 8.16 29.71
CA GLN A 45 19.37 9.16 30.68
C GLN A 45 20.64 9.85 30.18
N VAL A 46 20.79 11.14 30.45
CA VAL A 46 22.01 11.89 30.14
C VAL A 46 22.54 12.46 31.44
N ILE A 47 23.77 12.09 31.82
CA ILE A 47 24.42 12.56 33.05
C ILE A 47 25.74 13.27 32.74
N LEU A 48 26.30 13.96 33.73
CA LEU A 48 27.62 14.58 33.61
C LEU A 48 28.75 13.56 33.74
N PRO A 49 29.90 13.75 33.08
CA PRO A 49 31.05 12.83 33.18
C PRO A 49 31.49 12.57 34.63
N GLU A 50 31.46 13.58 35.49
CA GLU A 50 31.78 13.45 36.92
C GLU A 50 30.83 12.52 37.66
N GLU A 51 29.54 12.55 37.31
CA GLU A 51 28.51 11.72 37.92
C GLU A 51 28.61 10.28 37.43
N TYR A 52 28.93 10.09 36.14
CA TYR A 52 29.22 8.78 35.55
C TYR A 52 30.44 8.13 36.20
N ALA A 53 31.51 8.90 36.44
CA ALA A 53 32.70 8.42 37.14
C ALA A 53 32.38 7.96 38.58
N ARG A 54 31.49 8.66 39.30
CA ARG A 54 31.04 8.26 40.64
C ARG A 54 30.20 6.98 40.60
N GLN A 55 29.25 6.87 39.66
CA GLN A 55 28.37 5.70 39.51
C GLN A 55 29.14 4.44 39.08
N SER A 56 30.10 4.58 38.17
CA SER A 56 30.96 3.47 37.72
C SER A 56 31.93 3.01 38.81
N ALA A 57 32.47 3.92 39.62
CA ALA A 57 33.28 3.56 40.79
C ALA A 57 32.49 2.81 41.87
N ALA A 58 31.22 3.19 42.09
CA ALA A 58 30.36 2.58 43.11
C ALA A 58 29.90 1.15 42.73
N THR A 59 29.83 0.82 41.44
CA THR A 59 29.33 -0.48 40.97
C THR A 59 30.41 -1.56 40.87
N GLY A 60 31.68 -1.26 41.20
CA GLY A 60 32.77 -2.25 41.25
C GLY A 60 33.13 -2.91 39.90
N ASN A 61 32.41 -2.59 38.83
CA ASN A 61 32.61 -3.14 37.50
C ASN A 61 33.65 -2.31 36.75
N SER A 62 34.89 -2.80 36.72
CA SER A 62 35.96 -2.28 35.87
C SER A 62 35.52 -2.29 34.40
N ALA A 63 35.14 -1.12 33.89
CA ALA A 63 34.58 -0.88 32.55
C ALA A 63 35.55 -1.16 31.38
N LYS A 64 36.74 -1.73 31.63
CA LYS A 64 37.70 -2.11 30.58
C LYS A 64 37.55 -3.54 30.06
N SER A 65 36.79 -4.42 30.71
CA SER A 65 36.83 -5.86 30.34
C SER A 65 35.85 -6.32 29.26
N ASN A 66 34.89 -5.49 28.82
CA ASN A 66 33.85 -5.92 27.86
C ASN A 66 33.98 -5.37 26.42
N LEU A 67 34.90 -4.45 26.15
CA LEU A 67 35.07 -3.88 24.80
C LEU A 67 36.24 -4.49 23.99
N GLU A 68 37.13 -5.26 24.62
CA GLU A 68 38.36 -5.77 23.99
C GLU A 68 38.20 -7.18 23.37
N LYS A 69 37.05 -7.85 23.58
CA LYS A 69 36.79 -9.19 23.01
C LYS A 69 36.24 -9.20 21.58
N GLN A 70 36.07 -8.06 20.92
CA GLN A 70 35.48 -8.00 19.57
C GLN A 70 36.42 -7.64 18.42
N ASN A 71 37.74 -7.45 18.65
CA ASN A 71 38.63 -6.93 17.61
C ASN A 71 40.03 -7.58 17.53
N THR A 72 40.13 -8.91 17.53
CA THR A 72 41.38 -9.60 17.11
C THR A 72 41.08 -10.79 16.21
N GLY A 73 41.46 -10.66 14.93
CA GLY A 73 41.30 -11.71 13.93
C GLY A 73 41.80 -11.32 12.54
N LEU A 74 43.01 -10.74 12.45
CA LEU A 74 43.74 -10.52 11.19
C LEU A 74 44.94 -11.48 11.16
N HIS A 75 44.89 -12.50 10.32
CA HIS A 75 46.09 -13.25 9.91
C HIS A 75 46.12 -13.40 8.39
N ALA A 76 47.19 -12.87 7.81
CA ALA A 76 47.63 -13.09 6.45
C ALA A 76 48.14 -14.53 6.29
N SER A 77 47.89 -15.16 5.14
CA SER A 77 48.60 -16.36 4.71
C SER A 77 48.88 -16.31 3.20
N THR A 78 50.16 -16.43 2.89
CA THR A 78 50.81 -16.55 1.60
C THR A 78 50.80 -18.01 1.09
N GLY A 79 50.80 -18.19 -0.24
CA GLY A 79 51.43 -19.35 -0.90
C GLY A 79 50.50 -20.41 -1.53
N PRO A 80 50.73 -20.83 -2.80
CA PRO A 80 49.81 -21.69 -3.56
C PRO A 80 50.21 -23.17 -3.54
N ALA A 81 49.22 -24.07 -3.62
CA ALA A 81 49.43 -25.49 -3.89
C ALA A 81 48.60 -25.93 -5.11
N VAL A 82 49.32 -26.44 -6.11
CA VAL A 82 48.84 -27.07 -7.34
C VAL A 82 48.23 -28.44 -7.01
N VAL A 83 46.99 -28.70 -7.43
CA VAL A 83 46.38 -30.04 -7.41
C VAL A 83 45.74 -30.36 -8.76
N LYS A 84 46.03 -31.58 -9.22
CA LYS A 84 45.75 -32.23 -10.50
C LYS A 84 44.25 -32.59 -10.66
N PRO A 85 43.69 -32.63 -11.89
CA PRO A 85 42.28 -32.98 -12.10
C PRO A 85 42.06 -34.50 -12.13
N GLN A 86 41.03 -34.98 -11.45
CA GLN A 86 40.50 -36.35 -11.60
C GLN A 86 38.99 -36.33 -11.78
N GLY A 87 38.54 -37.00 -12.84
CA GLY A 87 37.37 -37.88 -12.80
C GLY A 87 35.98 -37.26 -12.95
N ALA A 88 35.57 -37.05 -14.20
CA ALA A 88 34.17 -36.88 -14.56
C ALA A 88 33.41 -38.21 -14.39
N GLY A 89 32.39 -38.23 -13.53
CA GLY A 89 31.41 -39.31 -13.41
C GLY A 89 30.01 -38.75 -13.69
N THR A 90 29.42 -39.14 -14.81
CA THR A 90 28.04 -38.80 -15.19
C THR A 90 27.05 -39.83 -14.65
N PRO A 91 25.97 -39.44 -13.96
CA PRO A 91 24.89 -40.37 -13.65
C PRO A 91 23.94 -40.52 -14.85
N ARG A 92 23.72 -41.78 -15.25
CA ARG A 92 22.70 -42.19 -16.22
C ARG A 92 21.30 -42.05 -15.61
N LEU A 93 20.51 -41.12 -16.10
CA LEU A 93 19.06 -41.06 -15.90
C LEU A 93 18.36 -41.68 -17.12
N GLY A 94 17.56 -42.72 -16.87
CA GLY A 94 16.81 -43.45 -17.87
C GLY A 94 15.63 -42.64 -18.42
N ALA A 95 15.72 -42.26 -19.69
CA ALA A 95 14.62 -41.64 -20.42
C ALA A 95 13.62 -42.71 -20.87
N ARG A 96 12.40 -42.69 -20.31
CA ARG A 96 11.22 -43.33 -20.91
C ARG A 96 10.76 -42.50 -22.10
N SER A 97 10.93 -43.05 -23.29
CA SER A 97 10.44 -42.47 -24.55
C SER A 97 8.91 -42.50 -24.58
N PHE A 98 8.28 -41.33 -24.44
CA PHE A 98 6.89 -41.13 -24.84
C PHE A 98 6.85 -40.88 -26.36
N LYS A 99 6.19 -41.77 -27.10
CA LYS A 99 5.92 -41.61 -28.53
C LYS A 99 5.01 -40.39 -28.73
N ALA A 100 5.52 -39.39 -29.43
CA ALA A 100 4.73 -38.25 -29.86
C ALA A 100 3.59 -38.72 -30.79
N PRO A 101 2.36 -38.20 -30.62
CA PRO A 101 1.25 -38.50 -31.53
C PRO A 101 1.55 -37.93 -32.92
N SER A 102 1.17 -38.67 -33.96
CA SER A 102 1.38 -38.30 -35.36
C SER A 102 0.82 -36.91 -35.68
N PRO A 103 1.48 -36.12 -36.54
CA PRO A 103 1.10 -34.74 -36.85
C PRO A 103 -0.34 -34.57 -37.38
N PHE A 104 -0.96 -35.65 -37.87
CA PHE A 104 -2.33 -35.64 -38.35
C PHE A 104 -3.38 -35.52 -37.22
N VAL A 105 -3.08 -35.98 -36.01
CA VAL A 105 -4.00 -35.93 -34.85
C VAL A 105 -4.02 -34.54 -34.22
N MET A 106 -2.90 -33.82 -34.24
CA MET A 106 -2.81 -32.45 -33.71
C MET A 106 -3.59 -31.44 -34.57
N ALA A 107 -3.67 -31.65 -35.88
CA ALA A 107 -4.42 -30.79 -36.79
C ALA A 107 -5.95 -30.84 -36.54
N TRP A 108 -6.49 -32.02 -36.22
CA TRP A 108 -7.92 -32.19 -35.93
C TRP A 108 -8.34 -31.59 -34.58
N ILE A 109 -7.48 -31.69 -33.56
CA ILE A 109 -7.73 -31.09 -32.24
C ILE A 109 -7.73 -29.56 -32.35
N GLY A 110 -6.81 -28.99 -33.14
CA GLY A 110 -6.77 -27.54 -33.38
C GLY A 110 -8.03 -27.00 -34.06
N SER A 111 -8.55 -27.68 -35.08
CA SER A 111 -9.75 -27.24 -35.79
C SER A 111 -11.01 -27.28 -34.92
N GLY A 112 -11.18 -28.32 -34.10
CA GLY A 112 -12.36 -28.47 -33.25
C GLY A 112 -12.48 -27.37 -32.19
N VAL A 113 -11.35 -26.96 -31.60
CA VAL A 113 -11.31 -25.90 -30.59
C VAL A 113 -11.66 -24.53 -31.20
N ILE A 114 -11.16 -24.23 -32.40
CA ILE A 114 -11.45 -22.96 -33.07
C ILE A 114 -12.94 -22.86 -33.45
N THR A 115 -13.52 -23.92 -34.00
CA THR A 115 -14.96 -23.92 -34.35
C THR A 115 -15.84 -23.78 -33.10
N PHE A 116 -15.48 -24.44 -31.99
CA PHE A 116 -16.21 -24.32 -30.73
C PHE A 116 -16.17 -22.89 -30.16
N CYS A 117 -15.00 -22.23 -30.19
CA CYS A 117 -14.86 -20.83 -29.76
C CYS A 117 -15.71 -19.87 -30.60
N ILE A 118 -15.75 -20.05 -31.93
CA ILE A 118 -16.55 -19.19 -32.82
C ILE A 118 -18.05 -19.35 -32.52
N VAL A 119 -18.53 -20.58 -32.34
CA VAL A 119 -19.93 -20.85 -31.99
C VAL A 119 -20.29 -20.21 -30.64
N MET A 120 -19.40 -20.29 -29.64
CA MET A 120 -19.67 -19.69 -28.34
C MET A 120 -19.77 -18.16 -28.39
N VAL A 121 -18.93 -17.50 -29.19
CA VAL A 121 -18.99 -16.04 -29.40
C VAL A 121 -20.29 -15.64 -30.10
N ILE A 122 -20.74 -16.40 -31.10
CA ILE A 122 -22.01 -16.15 -31.80
C ILE A 122 -23.19 -16.30 -30.82
N VAL A 123 -23.22 -17.36 -30.01
CA VAL A 123 -24.30 -17.58 -29.02
C VAL A 123 -24.34 -16.46 -27.98
N GLN A 124 -23.18 -16.03 -27.45
CA GLN A 124 -23.13 -14.92 -26.49
C GLN A 124 -23.54 -13.57 -27.12
N SER A 125 -23.27 -13.37 -28.41
CA SER A 125 -23.71 -12.18 -29.16
C SER A 125 -25.23 -12.11 -29.30
N PHE A 126 -25.92 -13.24 -29.45
CA PHE A 126 -27.38 -13.25 -29.58
C PHE A 126 -28.09 -13.07 -28.24
N SER A 127 -27.61 -13.67 -27.14
CA SER A 127 -28.21 -13.46 -25.81
C SER A 127 -28.11 -12.02 -25.29
N ARG A 128 -27.16 -11.20 -25.76
CA ARG A 128 -27.07 -9.78 -25.36
C ARG A 128 -28.10 -8.87 -26.04
N ARG A 129 -28.67 -9.26 -27.18
CA ARG A 129 -29.61 -8.40 -27.91
C ARG A 129 -31.01 -8.37 -27.30
N ASP A 130 -31.40 -9.41 -26.56
CA ASP A 130 -32.76 -9.49 -25.99
C ASP A 130 -32.95 -8.70 -24.68
N HIS A 131 -31.91 -8.07 -24.14
CA HIS A 131 -32.00 -7.30 -22.88
C HIS A 131 -32.02 -5.77 -23.05
N GLN A 132 -31.99 -5.24 -24.27
CA GLN A 132 -31.99 -3.78 -24.50
C GLN A 132 -33.31 -3.20 -25.01
N ALA A 133 -34.38 -3.99 -25.11
CA ALA A 133 -35.64 -3.53 -25.69
C ALA A 133 -36.76 -3.31 -24.64
N THR A 134 -36.50 -2.74 -23.46
CA THR A 134 -37.60 -2.23 -22.60
C THR A 134 -37.12 -1.20 -21.58
N LEU A 135 -37.03 0.09 -21.94
CA LEU A 135 -37.27 1.20 -21.00
C LEU A 135 -37.76 2.43 -21.78
N LEU A 136 -39.08 2.62 -21.77
CA LEU A 136 -39.77 3.79 -22.28
C LEU A 136 -39.62 4.97 -21.31
N VAL A 137 -39.28 6.11 -21.91
CA VAL A 137 -39.11 7.44 -21.32
C VAL A 137 -40.44 7.98 -20.80
N THR A 138 -40.45 8.52 -19.57
CA THR A 138 -41.51 9.41 -19.07
C THR A 138 -40.91 10.80 -18.85
N PRO A 139 -41.44 11.87 -19.47
CA PRO A 139 -40.91 13.22 -19.27
C PRO A 139 -41.50 13.87 -18.00
N GLN A 140 -40.65 14.46 -17.17
CA GLN A 140 -41.07 15.37 -16.09
C GLN A 140 -41.07 16.83 -16.58
N PRO A 141 -42.04 17.66 -16.16
CA PRO A 141 -42.07 19.08 -16.47
C PRO A 141 -41.16 19.88 -15.51
N HIS A 142 -40.39 20.82 -16.07
CA HIS A 142 -39.63 21.81 -15.32
C HIS A 142 -40.56 22.93 -14.84
N GLU A 143 -40.55 23.19 -13.53
CA GLU A 143 -41.21 24.34 -12.91
C GLU A 143 -40.15 25.40 -12.54
N SER A 144 -40.25 26.56 -13.19
CA SER A 144 -39.46 27.77 -12.93
C SER A 144 -39.99 28.50 -11.69
N SER A 145 -39.11 28.84 -10.76
CA SER A 145 -39.34 29.95 -9.82
C SER A 145 -38.01 30.56 -9.38
N GLN A 146 -37.69 31.72 -9.94
CA GLN A 146 -36.66 32.63 -9.45
C GLN A 146 -37.28 33.57 -8.42
N GLN A 147 -36.72 33.62 -7.21
CA GLN A 147 -37.00 34.65 -6.21
C GLN A 147 -35.90 35.73 -6.27
N PRO A 148 -36.23 37.03 -6.10
CA PRO A 148 -35.24 38.10 -6.13
C PRO A 148 -34.55 38.28 -4.76
N LEU A 149 -33.24 38.47 -4.78
CA LEU A 149 -32.42 38.90 -3.64
C LEU A 149 -32.65 40.40 -3.34
N PRO A 150 -32.78 40.80 -2.06
CA PRO A 150 -32.81 42.21 -1.68
C PRO A 150 -31.40 42.81 -1.59
N LEU A 151 -31.27 44.05 -2.08
CA LEU A 151 -30.11 44.92 -1.96
C LEU A 151 -29.93 45.42 -0.51
N PRO A 152 -28.70 45.48 0.04
CA PRO A 152 -28.46 46.18 1.28
C PRO A 152 -28.19 47.67 1.02
N GLU A 153 -29.11 48.49 1.51
CA GLU A 153 -29.01 49.93 1.65
C GLU A 153 -28.71 50.26 3.12
N ASN A 154 -27.56 50.87 3.39
CA ASN A 154 -27.38 51.97 4.36
C ASN A 154 -25.89 52.21 4.67
N SER A 155 -25.37 53.30 4.12
CA SER A 155 -24.08 53.90 4.46
C SER A 155 -24.29 54.94 5.57
N ILE A 156 -23.69 54.74 6.73
CA ILE A 156 -23.58 55.76 7.79
C ILE A 156 -22.19 56.42 7.67
N PRO A 157 -22.08 57.74 7.43
CA PRO A 157 -20.80 58.44 7.43
C PRO A 157 -20.47 58.93 8.85
N GLY A 158 -19.33 58.52 9.42
CA GLY A 158 -18.85 59.17 10.65
C GLY A 158 -17.93 58.41 11.60
N GLN A 159 -17.07 57.49 11.14
CA GLN A 159 -16.02 56.96 12.01
C GLN A 159 -14.64 57.11 11.37
N SER A 160 -13.77 57.85 12.09
CA SER A 160 -12.36 58.06 11.80
C SER A 160 -11.59 56.73 11.79
N PRO A 161 -10.53 56.61 10.97
CA PRO A 161 -9.86 55.34 10.72
C PRO A 161 -9.10 54.83 11.97
N PRO A 162 -9.33 53.60 12.44
CA PRO A 162 -8.41 52.93 13.34
C PRO A 162 -7.13 52.56 12.58
N GLY A 163 -5.97 52.85 13.18
CA GLY A 163 -4.67 52.59 12.59
C GLY A 163 -4.44 51.11 12.21
N PRO A 164 -3.46 50.83 11.34
CA PRO A 164 -3.21 49.51 10.78
C PRO A 164 -2.85 48.52 11.89
N SER A 165 -3.84 47.74 12.31
CA SER A 165 -3.65 46.54 13.12
C SER A 165 -3.01 45.49 12.21
N LEU A 166 -1.86 44.97 12.62
CA LEU A 166 -1.19 43.86 11.96
C LEU A 166 -2.21 42.73 11.72
N PRO A 167 -2.35 42.21 10.49
CA PRO A 167 -3.32 41.18 10.18
C PRO A 167 -3.07 39.99 11.09
N GLY A 168 -4.00 39.77 12.02
CA GLY A 168 -4.00 38.62 12.91
C GLY A 168 -3.90 37.36 12.06
N LYS A 169 -2.87 36.56 12.32
CA LYS A 169 -2.62 35.28 11.66
C LYS A 169 -3.89 34.44 11.80
N ALA A 170 -4.70 34.40 10.74
CA ALA A 170 -5.97 33.68 10.73
C ALA A 170 -5.67 32.23 11.10
N GLU A 171 -6.17 31.81 12.26
CA GLU A 171 -6.04 30.45 12.74
C GLU A 171 -6.74 29.55 11.72
N THR A 172 -5.93 28.80 10.97
CA THR A 172 -6.44 27.96 9.89
C THR A 172 -7.17 26.80 10.54
N VAL A 173 -8.50 26.78 10.44
CA VAL A 173 -9.31 25.65 10.90
C VAL A 173 -8.81 24.39 10.21
N PRO A 174 -8.39 23.33 10.94
CA PRO A 174 -7.91 22.10 10.33
C PRO A 174 -9.00 21.52 9.44
N GLN A 175 -8.69 21.25 8.18
CA GLN A 175 -9.61 20.51 7.31
C GLN A 175 -9.77 19.07 7.85
N PRO A 176 -10.97 18.47 7.75
CA PRO A 176 -11.18 17.09 8.14
C PRO A 176 -10.28 16.18 7.31
N LEU A 177 -9.76 15.11 7.94
CA LEU A 177 -8.94 14.13 7.24
C LEU A 177 -9.77 13.40 6.18
N PRO A 178 -9.17 13.02 5.04
CA PRO A 178 -9.85 12.20 4.04
C PRO A 178 -10.29 10.85 4.65
N ALA A 179 -11.47 10.35 4.26
CA ALA A 179 -12.00 9.08 4.78
C ALA A 179 -11.04 7.87 4.60
N SER A 180 -10.18 7.90 3.58
CA SER A 180 -9.13 6.90 3.37
C SER A 180 -8.10 6.87 4.50
N HIS A 181 -7.76 8.02 5.09
CA HIS A 181 -6.86 8.12 6.23
C HIS A 181 -7.49 7.52 7.48
N GLU A 182 -8.78 7.72 7.71
CA GLU A 182 -9.50 7.14 8.85
C GLU A 182 -9.54 5.61 8.78
N LYS A 183 -9.78 5.05 7.59
CA LYS A 183 -9.73 3.59 7.35
C LYS A 183 -8.36 3.00 7.67
N LEU A 184 -7.29 3.60 7.14
CA LEU A 184 -5.92 3.16 7.43
C LEU A 184 -5.53 3.36 8.89
N SER A 185 -5.98 4.45 9.52
CA SER A 185 -5.73 4.71 10.94
C SER A 185 -6.42 3.65 11.82
N SER A 186 -7.64 3.27 11.49
CA SER A 186 -8.38 2.20 12.18
C SER A 186 -7.67 0.84 12.04
N LEU A 187 -7.16 0.53 10.85
CA LEU A 187 -6.33 -0.65 10.60
C LEU A 187 -5.02 -0.60 11.39
N GLY A 188 -4.38 0.58 11.48
CA GLY A 188 -3.18 0.83 12.26
C GLY A 188 -3.38 0.65 13.76
N GLN A 189 -4.51 1.11 14.30
CA GLN A 189 -4.89 0.86 15.70
C GLN A 189 -5.04 -0.64 15.97
N TRP A 190 -5.69 -1.38 15.07
CA TRP A 190 -5.80 -2.84 15.20
C TRP A 190 -4.44 -3.54 15.17
N LEU A 191 -3.57 -3.24 14.19
CA LEU A 191 -2.23 -3.81 14.09
C LEU A 191 -1.35 -3.46 15.31
N SER A 192 -1.52 -2.25 15.85
CA SER A 192 -0.83 -1.83 17.08
C SER A 192 -1.32 -2.62 18.31
N GLY A 193 -2.62 -2.92 18.37
CA GLY A 193 -3.20 -3.82 19.37
C GLY A 193 -2.68 -5.26 19.26
N GLU A 194 -2.55 -5.78 18.05
CA GLU A 194 -1.93 -7.09 17.80
C GLU A 194 -0.46 -7.09 18.27
N LEU A 195 0.32 -6.06 17.93
CA LEU A 195 1.70 -5.91 18.38
C LEU A 195 1.78 -5.84 19.92
N ALA A 196 0.90 -5.07 20.57
CA ALA A 196 0.89 -4.93 22.02
C ALA A 196 0.48 -6.23 22.74
N SER A 197 -0.46 -6.98 22.19
CA SER A 197 -1.00 -8.20 22.81
C SER A 197 -0.15 -9.45 22.55
N GLN A 198 0.39 -9.60 21.33
CA GLN A 198 1.16 -10.78 20.92
C GLN A 198 2.68 -10.54 20.93
N GLY A 199 3.11 -9.29 21.09
CA GLY A 199 4.52 -8.90 21.01
C GLY A 199 5.08 -8.92 19.58
N ALA A 200 4.24 -9.14 18.58
CA ALA A 200 4.61 -9.21 17.17
C ALA A 200 3.42 -8.84 16.25
N PHE A 201 3.73 -8.32 15.06
CA PHE A 201 2.79 -8.21 13.96
C PHE A 201 2.40 -9.60 13.44
N PRO A 202 1.15 -9.78 12.95
CA PRO A 202 0.70 -11.07 12.45
C PRO A 202 1.50 -11.51 11.23
N ALA A 203 1.66 -12.83 11.05
CA ALA A 203 2.23 -13.39 9.83
C ALA A 203 1.34 -13.08 8.62
N ALA A 204 1.93 -12.95 7.44
CA ALA A 204 1.19 -12.62 6.21
C ALA A 204 0.17 -13.69 5.83
N THR A 205 0.54 -14.95 6.08
CA THR A 205 -0.25 -16.15 5.81
C THR A 205 -0.53 -16.90 7.11
N THR A 206 -1.70 -17.53 7.16
CA THR A 206 -2.10 -18.48 8.21
C THR A 206 -2.69 -19.74 7.56
N GLY A 207 -2.65 -20.86 8.29
CA GLY A 207 -3.15 -22.16 7.82
C GLY A 207 -2.03 -23.09 7.34
N GLU A 208 -2.42 -24.29 6.88
CA GLU A 208 -1.51 -25.40 6.55
C GLU A 208 -1.13 -25.47 5.05
N SER A 209 -1.54 -24.49 4.24
CA SER A 209 -1.23 -24.51 2.80
C SER A 209 0.22 -24.14 2.52
N ASP A 210 0.95 -25.04 1.86
CA ASP A 210 2.30 -24.78 1.33
C ASP A 210 2.29 -23.71 0.22
N ASN A 211 1.14 -23.50 -0.44
CA ASN A 211 0.96 -22.45 -1.44
C ASN A 211 0.41 -21.18 -0.75
N PRO A 212 1.18 -20.06 -0.69
CA PRO A 212 0.72 -18.83 -0.06
C PRO A 212 -0.50 -18.21 -0.75
N GLU A 213 -0.69 -18.44 -2.05
CA GLU A 213 -1.88 -17.96 -2.78
C GLU A 213 -3.17 -18.70 -2.41
N GLU A 214 -3.05 -19.88 -1.79
CA GLU A 214 -4.18 -20.66 -1.27
C GLU A 214 -4.31 -20.56 0.26
N ALA A 215 -3.28 -20.10 0.95
CA ALA A 215 -3.30 -19.83 2.38
C ALA A 215 -4.14 -18.59 2.71
N TRP A 216 -4.68 -18.55 3.92
CA TRP A 216 -5.43 -17.40 4.42
C TRP A 216 -4.50 -16.21 4.67
N GLY A 217 -4.85 -15.04 4.15
CA GLY A 217 -4.07 -13.81 4.33
C GLY A 217 -4.45 -13.04 5.58
N TRP A 218 -3.50 -12.36 6.21
CA TRP A 218 -3.65 -11.67 7.52
C TRP A 218 -4.88 -10.75 7.65
N LEU A 219 -5.36 -10.15 6.55
CA LEU A 219 -6.59 -9.34 6.51
C LEU A 219 -7.85 -10.10 6.95
N ASN A 220 -7.87 -11.43 6.83
CA ASN A 220 -8.98 -12.26 7.31
C ASN A 220 -9.18 -12.10 8.84
N ARG A 221 -8.07 -12.01 9.60
CA ARG A 221 -8.11 -11.84 11.05
C ARG A 221 -8.66 -10.48 11.43
N TYR A 222 -8.22 -9.44 10.71
CA TYR A 222 -8.75 -8.09 10.89
C TYR A 222 -10.26 -8.06 10.67
N VAL A 223 -10.76 -8.62 9.56
CA VAL A 223 -12.20 -8.68 9.27
C VAL A 223 -12.96 -9.44 10.36
N ALA A 224 -12.48 -10.63 10.75
CA ALA A 224 -13.14 -11.47 11.75
C ALA A 224 -13.26 -10.78 13.11
N GLN A 225 -12.26 -9.99 13.50
CA GLN A 225 -12.24 -9.31 14.80
C GLN A 225 -12.97 -7.97 14.80
N THR A 226 -12.96 -7.25 13.68
CA THR A 226 -13.54 -5.90 13.60
C THR A 226 -14.99 -5.87 13.09
N GLN A 227 -15.48 -6.98 12.52
CA GLN A 227 -16.85 -7.08 12.01
C GLN A 227 -17.63 -8.15 12.79
N PRO A 228 -18.15 -7.84 13.99
CA PRO A 228 -18.79 -8.81 14.88
C PRO A 228 -20.07 -9.43 14.29
N THR A 229 -20.66 -8.80 13.27
CA THR A 229 -21.83 -9.32 12.54
C THR A 229 -21.46 -10.44 11.56
N ILE A 230 -20.17 -10.63 11.29
CA ILE A 230 -19.65 -11.67 10.41
C ILE A 230 -19.14 -12.81 11.27
N VAL A 231 -19.83 -13.96 11.24
CA VAL A 231 -19.32 -15.20 11.83
C VAL A 231 -18.18 -15.72 10.94
N PRO A 232 -16.93 -15.79 11.43
CA PRO A 232 -15.81 -16.32 10.66
C PRO A 232 -15.98 -17.84 10.46
N PRO A 233 -15.62 -18.38 9.29
CA PRO A 233 -15.52 -19.83 9.12
C PRO A 233 -14.33 -20.37 9.93
N PRO A 234 -14.24 -21.69 10.13
CA PRO A 234 -12.98 -22.30 10.52
C PRO A 234 -11.90 -21.97 9.46
N PHE A 235 -10.73 -21.50 9.88
CA PHE A 235 -9.64 -21.12 8.97
C PHE A 235 -8.75 -22.31 8.58
N GLU A 236 -9.32 -23.52 8.55
CA GLU A 236 -8.62 -24.75 8.19
C GLU A 236 -8.64 -24.96 6.67
N GLY A 237 -7.50 -25.26 6.06
CA GLY A 237 -7.40 -25.45 4.60
C GLY A 237 -7.39 -24.15 3.78
N SER A 238 -7.70 -24.26 2.49
CA SER A 238 -7.60 -23.15 1.53
C SER A 238 -8.75 -22.16 1.64
N TRP A 239 -8.47 -20.85 1.52
CA TRP A 239 -9.53 -19.82 1.49
C TRP A 239 -10.48 -19.97 0.29
N ARG A 240 -10.06 -20.66 -0.77
CA ARG A 240 -10.90 -20.99 -1.95
C ARG A 240 -11.72 -22.26 -1.76
N GLY A 241 -11.64 -22.91 -0.59
CA GLY A 241 -12.42 -24.08 -0.29
C GLY A 241 -13.93 -23.82 -0.39
N PRO A 242 -14.74 -24.83 -0.77
CA PRO A 242 -16.19 -24.68 -0.94
C PRO A 242 -16.89 -24.20 0.34
N ASN A 243 -16.35 -24.55 1.52
CA ASN A 243 -16.88 -24.11 2.81
C ASN A 243 -16.61 -22.62 3.11
N HIS A 244 -15.69 -21.99 2.38
CA HIS A 244 -15.23 -20.61 2.61
C HIS A 244 -15.72 -19.63 1.55
N ASP A 245 -16.14 -20.13 0.38
CA ASP A 245 -16.55 -19.32 -0.77
C ASP A 245 -17.60 -18.24 -0.39
N ARG A 246 -18.63 -18.63 0.38
CA ARG A 246 -19.67 -17.68 0.84
C ARG A 246 -19.09 -16.55 1.73
N PHE A 247 -18.09 -16.85 2.55
CA PHE A 247 -17.45 -15.87 3.41
C PHE A 247 -16.56 -14.93 2.58
N VAL A 248 -15.73 -15.47 1.69
CA VAL A 248 -14.78 -14.70 0.88
C VAL A 248 -15.47 -13.85 -0.20
N ARG A 249 -16.66 -14.26 -0.68
CA ARG A 249 -17.48 -13.46 -1.62
C ARG A 249 -18.09 -12.19 -1.02
N ARG A 250 -17.93 -11.96 0.28
CA ARG A 250 -18.38 -10.71 0.90
C ARG A 250 -17.44 -9.56 0.55
N ARG A 251 -18.02 -8.42 0.22
CA ARG A 251 -17.28 -7.18 -0.02
C ARG A 251 -16.95 -6.54 1.32
N MET A 252 -15.72 -6.05 1.46
CA MET A 252 -15.24 -5.42 2.68
C MET A 252 -14.90 -3.96 2.41
N ASN A 253 -15.87 -3.06 2.56
CA ASN A 253 -15.68 -1.62 2.27
C ASN A 253 -14.59 -0.97 3.14
N SER A 254 -14.32 -1.52 4.32
CA SER A 254 -13.22 -1.10 5.20
C SER A 254 -11.82 -1.42 4.63
N LEU A 255 -11.75 -2.31 3.64
CA LEU A 255 -10.50 -2.70 2.95
C LEU A 255 -10.35 -2.05 1.57
N LEU A 256 -11.22 -1.09 1.26
CA LEU A 256 -11.18 -0.27 0.05
C LEU A 256 -10.84 1.17 0.44
N ILE A 257 -9.76 1.70 -0.14
CA ILE A 257 -9.32 3.09 0.06
C ILE A 257 -10.36 4.04 -0.54
N ASN A 258 -10.82 3.74 -1.76
CA ASN A 258 -11.89 4.47 -2.42
C ASN A 258 -13.17 3.65 -2.41
N GLU A 259 -14.33 4.30 -2.32
CA GLU A 259 -15.65 3.65 -2.31
C GLU A 259 -16.07 3.16 -3.71
N GLN A 260 -15.12 2.66 -4.49
CA GLN A 260 -15.42 2.03 -5.76
C GLN A 260 -16.09 0.68 -5.50
N GLU A 261 -17.40 0.67 -5.70
CA GLU A 261 -18.17 -0.55 -5.61
C GLU A 261 -17.74 -1.55 -6.70
N GLY A 262 -17.70 -2.83 -6.32
CA GLY A 262 -17.56 -3.91 -7.29
C GLY A 262 -16.15 -4.16 -7.81
N LEU A 263 -15.10 -3.74 -7.08
CA LEU A 263 -13.75 -4.20 -7.39
C LEU A 263 -13.64 -5.72 -7.20
N ILE A 264 -13.33 -6.41 -8.29
CA ILE A 264 -13.12 -7.86 -8.35
C ILE A 264 -11.67 -8.08 -8.74
N GLY A 265 -10.98 -8.94 -8.01
CA GLY A 265 -9.61 -9.32 -8.31
C GLY A 265 -9.50 -10.19 -9.55
N SER A 266 -8.27 -10.43 -10.01
CA SER A 266 -8.01 -11.36 -11.13
C SER A 266 -8.43 -12.81 -10.82
N ASP A 267 -8.63 -13.12 -9.54
CA ASP A 267 -9.13 -14.38 -9.02
C ASP A 267 -10.66 -14.52 -9.02
N GLY A 268 -11.40 -13.48 -9.41
CA GLY A 268 -12.86 -13.49 -9.46
C GLY A 268 -13.56 -13.28 -8.12
N TYR A 269 -12.83 -12.88 -7.07
CA TYR A 269 -13.37 -12.57 -5.74
C TYR A 269 -13.32 -11.06 -5.46
N PRO A 270 -14.10 -10.55 -4.48
CA PRO A 270 -13.99 -9.16 -4.03
C PRO A 270 -12.56 -8.80 -3.65
N ALA A 271 -12.03 -7.76 -4.30
CA ALA A 271 -10.65 -7.34 -4.12
C ALA A 271 -10.46 -6.49 -2.85
N THR A 272 -9.22 -6.46 -2.34
CA THR A 272 -8.73 -5.40 -1.46
C THR A 272 -7.84 -4.41 -2.22
N GLN A 273 -7.77 -3.18 -1.72
CA GLN A 273 -6.79 -2.17 -2.15
C GLN A 273 -5.66 -2.00 -1.13
N LEU A 274 -5.53 -2.89 -0.15
CA LEU A 274 -4.55 -2.82 0.92
C LEU A 274 -3.69 -4.08 0.93
N VAL A 275 -2.38 -3.94 1.00
CA VAL A 275 -1.45 -5.07 1.13
C VAL A 275 -0.41 -4.77 2.21
N GLY A 276 0.01 -5.81 2.93
CA GLY A 276 1.17 -5.71 3.82
C GLY A 276 2.47 -5.56 3.02
N VAL A 277 3.43 -4.83 3.57
CA VAL A 277 4.73 -4.57 2.93
C VAL A 277 5.69 -5.71 3.27
N ALA A 278 6.18 -6.38 2.23
CA ALA A 278 7.04 -7.57 2.34
C ALA A 278 8.54 -7.30 2.15
N GLY A 279 8.93 -6.04 1.95
CA GLY A 279 10.32 -5.67 1.73
C GLY A 279 10.62 -5.32 0.29
N ILE A 280 11.89 -5.46 -0.07
CA ILE A 280 12.41 -5.25 -1.42
C ILE A 280 12.86 -6.62 -1.94
N GLY A 281 12.47 -6.99 -3.16
CA GLY A 281 12.84 -8.29 -3.73
C GLY A 281 11.66 -9.12 -4.14
N ILE A 282 11.81 -9.85 -5.25
CA ILE A 282 10.92 -10.97 -5.54
C ILE A 282 10.90 -11.98 -4.37
N ASP A 283 12.01 -12.09 -3.66
CA ASP A 283 12.19 -12.97 -2.50
C ASP A 283 11.71 -12.32 -1.18
N GLY A 284 11.34 -11.03 -1.16
CA GLY A 284 10.94 -10.26 0.03
C GLY A 284 10.00 -11.00 0.98
N PRO A 285 8.88 -11.56 0.50
CA PRO A 285 7.94 -12.35 1.30
C PRO A 285 8.54 -13.57 2.03
N ASN A 286 9.69 -14.08 1.59
CA ASN A 286 10.36 -15.25 2.16
C ASN A 286 11.61 -14.89 2.98
N LEU A 287 11.98 -13.61 3.05
CA LEU A 287 13.19 -13.21 3.76
C LEU A 287 13.04 -13.37 5.27
N PRO A 288 14.11 -13.81 5.97
CA PRO A 288 14.13 -13.83 7.43
C PRO A 288 14.12 -12.41 7.98
N ALA A 289 13.71 -12.25 9.24
CA ALA A 289 13.61 -10.94 9.90
C ALA A 289 14.95 -10.18 9.98
N SER A 290 16.07 -10.90 9.97
CA SER A 290 17.41 -10.34 10.03
C SER A 290 17.93 -9.82 8.67
N SER A 291 17.16 -9.96 7.59
CA SER A 291 17.59 -9.50 6.27
C SER A 291 17.37 -7.99 6.13
N GLU A 292 18.37 -7.29 5.60
CA GLU A 292 18.30 -5.86 5.28
C GLU A 292 17.16 -5.51 4.30
N TYR A 293 16.77 -6.47 3.45
CA TYR A 293 15.70 -6.27 2.46
C TYR A 293 14.31 -6.71 2.95
N ALA A 294 14.19 -7.24 4.16
CA ALA A 294 12.91 -7.70 4.67
C ALA A 294 11.99 -6.54 5.06
N GLY A 295 10.71 -6.67 4.74
CA GLY A 295 9.65 -5.81 5.26
C GLY A 295 9.02 -6.39 6.53
N ILE A 296 7.97 -5.73 7.01
CA ILE A 296 7.25 -6.14 8.22
C ILE A 296 6.51 -7.45 8.03
N PHE A 297 5.92 -7.70 6.87
CA PHE A 297 5.16 -8.93 6.62
C PHE A 297 5.97 -9.95 5.82
N ALA A 298 5.78 -11.23 6.12
CA ALA A 298 6.37 -12.34 5.37
C ALA A 298 5.52 -13.61 5.57
N TYR A 299 5.67 -14.58 4.67
CA TYR A 299 4.98 -15.86 4.76
C TYR A 299 5.48 -16.64 5.97
N GLY A 300 4.54 -17.10 6.82
CA GLY A 300 4.85 -17.88 8.01
C GLY A 300 5.72 -17.20 9.08
N ARG A 301 6.09 -15.92 8.91
CA ARG A 301 6.96 -15.17 9.82
C ARG A 301 6.19 -14.01 10.44
N THR A 302 6.29 -13.89 11.77
CA THR A 302 5.86 -12.71 12.54
C THR A 302 7.04 -11.76 12.75
N THR A 303 6.78 -10.46 12.80
CA THR A 303 7.81 -9.43 13.03
C THR A 303 7.59 -8.76 14.38
N ARG A 304 8.61 -8.71 15.23
CA ARG A 304 8.56 -8.04 16.54
C ARG A 304 9.00 -6.59 16.41
N GLN A 305 8.61 -5.74 17.36
CA GLN A 305 9.04 -4.34 17.37
C GLN A 305 10.57 -4.19 17.34
N ARG A 306 11.30 -5.06 18.04
CA ARG A 306 12.77 -5.05 18.08
C ARG A 306 13.45 -5.44 16.76
N ASP A 307 12.70 -6.03 15.83
CA ASP A 307 13.20 -6.40 14.50
C ASP A 307 13.15 -5.19 13.55
N ILE A 308 12.46 -4.11 13.94
CA ILE A 308 12.30 -2.87 13.15
C ILE A 308 13.36 -1.85 13.61
N LEU A 309 14.53 -1.95 12.99
CA LEU A 309 15.70 -1.12 13.30
C LEU A 309 15.61 0.29 12.71
N ASP A 310 14.92 0.46 11.57
CA ASP A 310 14.73 1.77 10.91
C ASP A 310 13.81 2.73 11.70
N GLY A 311 13.11 2.20 12.71
CA GLY A 311 12.17 2.92 13.55
C GLY A 311 10.74 2.91 13.02
N LEU A 312 9.77 2.77 13.94
CA LEU A 312 8.37 2.53 13.61
C LEU A 312 7.73 3.62 12.71
N SER A 313 8.14 4.88 12.86
CA SER A 313 7.61 6.01 12.08
C SER A 313 8.22 6.14 10.67
N GLN A 314 9.26 5.35 10.38
CA GLN A 314 9.97 5.35 9.10
C GLN A 314 9.71 4.08 8.29
N THR A 315 9.31 2.98 8.93
CA THR A 315 8.97 1.73 8.24
C THR A 315 7.49 1.67 7.90
N ALA A 316 7.18 1.50 6.61
CA ALA A 316 5.86 1.22 6.08
C ALA A 316 5.46 -0.22 6.37
N MET A 317 4.23 -0.39 6.84
CA MET A 317 3.64 -1.66 7.21
C MET A 317 2.57 -2.10 6.21
N VAL A 318 1.69 -1.19 5.80
CA VAL A 318 0.64 -1.46 4.79
C VAL A 318 0.71 -0.39 3.70
N ALA A 319 0.49 -0.78 2.46
CA ALA A 319 0.45 0.09 1.31
C ALA A 319 -0.86 -0.09 0.54
N SER A 320 -1.38 1.00 -0.02
CA SER A 320 -2.45 0.95 -1.02
C SER A 320 -1.97 0.34 -2.35
N VAL A 321 -2.84 -0.40 -3.03
CA VAL A 321 -2.60 -0.97 -4.36
C VAL A 321 -3.69 -0.58 -5.36
N LYS A 322 -3.28 -0.41 -6.61
CA LYS A 322 -4.10 0.00 -7.75
C LYS A 322 -4.24 -1.08 -8.81
N LYS A 323 -3.22 -1.94 -8.99
CA LYS A 323 -3.18 -3.01 -10.01
C LYS A 323 -2.99 -4.38 -9.38
N ASP A 324 -3.28 -5.41 -10.16
CA ASP A 324 -3.17 -6.83 -9.75
C ASP A 324 -3.95 -7.15 -8.49
N LEU A 325 -5.10 -6.49 -8.33
CA LEU A 325 -5.96 -6.67 -7.17
C LEU A 325 -6.35 -8.16 -7.04
N ALA A 326 -6.42 -8.63 -5.81
CA ALA A 326 -6.79 -9.99 -5.47
C ALA A 326 -7.66 -10.01 -4.22
N SER A 327 -8.24 -11.16 -3.91
CA SER A 327 -9.10 -11.34 -2.75
C SER A 327 -8.44 -10.84 -1.46
N TRP A 328 -9.21 -10.14 -0.64
CA TRP A 328 -8.79 -9.78 0.72
C TRP A 328 -8.50 -11.01 1.61
N ALA A 329 -8.99 -12.19 1.23
CA ALA A 329 -8.72 -13.42 1.96
C ALA A 329 -7.42 -14.12 1.52
N SER A 330 -6.83 -13.74 0.38
CA SER A 330 -5.61 -14.38 -0.14
C SER A 330 -4.39 -13.95 0.68
N GLY A 331 -3.57 -14.92 1.07
CA GLY A 331 -2.29 -14.66 1.74
C GLY A 331 -1.14 -14.27 0.81
N GLY A 332 -1.22 -14.60 -0.49
CA GLY A 332 -0.18 -14.34 -1.49
C GLY A 332 -0.06 -12.87 -1.90
N LYS A 333 0.06 -12.58 -3.20
CA LYS A 333 0.19 -11.20 -3.72
C LYS A 333 -1.00 -10.28 -3.40
N GLY A 334 -2.14 -10.87 -3.04
CA GLY A 334 -3.33 -10.15 -2.56
C GLY A 334 -3.24 -9.70 -1.11
N GLY A 335 -2.46 -10.39 -0.28
CA GLY A 335 -2.28 -10.08 1.13
C GLY A 335 -1.03 -9.27 1.41
N ILE A 336 0.07 -9.54 0.69
CA ILE A 336 1.35 -8.85 0.85
C ILE A 336 2.07 -8.62 -0.48
N ARG A 337 2.89 -7.58 -0.57
CA ARG A 337 3.73 -7.29 -1.74
C ARG A 337 5.08 -6.73 -1.36
N SER A 338 6.06 -7.08 -2.16
CA SER A 338 7.39 -6.48 -2.13
C SER A 338 7.57 -5.48 -3.26
N LEU A 339 8.55 -4.60 -3.09
CA LEU A 339 9.01 -3.71 -4.14
C LEU A 339 10.04 -4.44 -5.02
N THR A 340 9.77 -4.58 -6.31
CA THR A 340 10.60 -5.32 -7.26
C THR A 340 11.14 -4.48 -8.41
N ALA A 341 10.44 -3.41 -8.81
CA ALA A 341 10.94 -2.52 -9.86
C ALA A 341 10.47 -1.06 -9.70
N ALA A 342 11.21 -0.15 -10.33
CA ALA A 342 10.79 1.24 -10.51
C ALA A 342 9.88 1.38 -11.76
N PRO A 343 9.02 2.41 -11.84
CA PRO A 343 8.71 3.37 -10.77
C PRO A 343 7.98 2.68 -9.61
N VAL A 344 8.13 3.18 -8.38
CA VAL A 344 7.50 2.54 -7.22
C VAL A 344 5.99 2.72 -7.22
N ILE A 345 5.54 3.97 -7.40
CA ILE A 345 4.12 4.33 -7.46
C ILE A 345 3.66 4.19 -8.91
N ASP A 346 2.49 3.58 -9.11
CA ASP A 346 1.90 3.27 -10.43
C ASP A 346 2.73 2.32 -11.32
N GLY A 347 3.77 1.70 -10.74
CA GLY A 347 4.68 0.79 -11.40
C GLY A 347 4.16 -0.64 -11.62
N PRO A 348 5.09 -1.58 -11.93
CA PRO A 348 4.76 -2.97 -12.20
C PRO A 348 4.32 -3.74 -10.95
N ASP A 349 4.72 -3.32 -9.75
CA ASP A 349 4.29 -3.95 -8.50
C ASP A 349 2.86 -3.57 -8.08
N GLY A 350 2.25 -2.63 -8.79
CA GLY A 350 0.85 -2.27 -8.64
C GLY A 350 0.52 -1.40 -7.43
N PHE A 351 1.50 -0.84 -6.72
CA PHE A 351 1.30 0.18 -5.69
C PHE A 351 0.67 1.44 -6.28
N GLY A 352 -0.27 2.03 -5.56
CA GLY A 352 -0.90 3.30 -5.88
C GLY A 352 -2.32 3.41 -5.34
N ILE A 353 -3.02 4.50 -5.71
CA ILE A 353 -4.44 4.72 -5.41
C ILE A 353 -5.22 4.78 -6.73
N VAL A 354 -6.39 4.16 -6.80
CA VAL A 354 -7.22 4.21 -8.01
C VAL A 354 -7.82 5.61 -8.18
N GLY A 355 -7.59 6.26 -9.32
CA GLY A 355 -8.17 7.57 -9.63
C GLY A 355 -7.47 8.77 -8.98
N GLN A 356 -6.37 8.56 -8.25
CA GLN A 356 -5.54 9.62 -7.69
C GLN A 356 -4.07 9.35 -8.02
N SER A 357 -3.26 10.39 -8.10
CA SER A 357 -1.80 10.26 -8.17
C SER A 357 -1.25 10.13 -6.75
N GLY A 358 -0.41 9.13 -6.53
CA GLY A 358 0.23 8.92 -5.24
C GLY A 358 -0.12 7.60 -4.57
N GLN A 359 0.23 7.53 -3.30
CA GLN A 359 0.29 6.32 -2.49
C GLN A 359 -0.04 6.67 -1.04
N LEU A 360 -0.92 5.88 -0.42
CA LEU A 360 -1.08 5.92 1.03
C LEU A 360 -0.28 4.78 1.66
N LEU A 361 0.51 5.13 2.67
CA LEU A 361 1.25 4.19 3.50
C LEU A 361 0.76 4.29 4.93
N LEU A 362 0.47 3.14 5.53
CA LEU A 362 0.35 3.00 6.97
C LEU A 362 1.73 2.64 7.51
N MET A 363 2.27 3.49 8.37
CA MET A 363 3.55 3.29 9.04
C MET A 363 3.39 2.33 10.22
N ALA A 364 4.49 1.73 10.67
CA ALA A 364 4.49 0.77 11.76
C ALA A 364 4.16 1.38 13.14
N ASP A 365 4.22 2.71 13.28
CA ASP A 365 3.73 3.45 14.44
C ASP A 365 2.22 3.76 14.38
N GLY A 366 1.53 3.33 13.33
CA GLY A 366 0.12 3.57 13.10
C GLY A 366 -0.20 4.90 12.41
N SER A 367 0.80 5.75 12.15
CA SER A 367 0.59 6.98 11.38
C SER A 367 0.37 6.69 9.90
N VAL A 368 -0.39 7.55 9.22
CA VAL A 368 -0.64 7.45 7.77
C VAL A 368 0.16 8.53 7.06
N LYS A 369 0.86 8.16 5.99
CA LYS A 369 1.61 9.07 5.13
C LYS A 369 1.08 8.99 3.70
N GLU A 370 1.00 10.14 3.05
CA GLU A 370 0.74 10.24 1.63
C GLU A 370 2.02 10.59 0.89
N LEU A 371 2.31 9.84 -0.16
CA LEU A 371 3.49 10.03 -1.00
C LEU A 371 3.05 10.23 -2.45
N ASN A 372 3.67 11.18 -3.13
CA ASN A 372 3.42 11.44 -4.53
C ASN A 372 4.47 10.74 -5.42
N GLN A 373 4.22 10.71 -6.73
CA GLN A 373 5.13 10.10 -7.72
C GLN A 373 6.51 10.78 -7.80
N LEU A 374 6.65 12.00 -7.28
CA LEU A 374 7.93 12.73 -7.23
C LEU A 374 8.79 12.32 -6.03
N THR A 375 8.27 11.49 -5.12
CA THR A 375 9.02 10.94 -4.00
C THR A 375 10.18 10.11 -4.54
N ASP A 376 11.39 10.40 -4.08
CA ASP A 376 12.59 9.67 -4.47
C ASP A 376 12.41 8.16 -4.23
N PRO A 377 12.62 7.29 -5.25
CA PRO A 377 12.54 5.84 -5.09
C PRO A 377 13.45 5.28 -3.99
N VAL A 378 14.56 5.95 -3.66
CA VAL A 378 15.43 5.62 -2.52
C VAL A 378 14.68 5.76 -1.20
N ILE A 379 13.91 6.85 -1.02
CA ILE A 379 13.12 7.06 0.20
C ILE A 379 12.05 5.98 0.33
N MET A 380 11.33 5.67 -0.77
CA MET A 380 10.34 4.60 -0.80
C MET A 380 10.95 3.25 -0.42
N ARG A 381 12.13 2.92 -0.96
CA ARG A 381 12.85 1.68 -0.63
C ARG A 381 13.17 1.58 0.86
N ARG A 382 13.69 2.65 1.46
CA ARG A 382 13.95 2.67 2.92
C ARG A 382 12.69 2.48 3.74
N MET A 383 11.57 3.07 3.30
CA MET A 383 10.31 2.87 4.01
C MET A 383 9.83 1.42 3.90
N PHE A 384 10.19 0.68 2.86
CA PHE A 384 9.69 -0.68 2.64
C PHE A 384 10.49 -1.76 3.38
N THR A 385 11.64 -1.39 3.96
CA THR A 385 12.47 -2.28 4.77
C THR A 385 12.34 -1.95 6.25
N MET A 386 12.51 -2.97 7.08
CA MET A 386 12.49 -2.80 8.53
C MET A 386 13.89 -2.83 9.16
N ALA A 387 14.88 -3.36 8.45
CA ALA A 387 16.25 -3.47 8.92
C ALA A 387 17.09 -2.30 8.39
N GLU A 388 17.69 -1.58 9.33
CA GLU A 388 18.64 -0.51 9.07
C GLU A 388 19.84 -1.07 8.31
N GLY A 389 20.37 -0.28 7.37
CA GLY A 389 21.69 -0.55 6.81
C GLY A 389 21.76 -0.77 5.32
N ILE A 390 20.66 -0.68 4.54
CA ILE A 390 20.83 -0.62 3.10
C ILE A 390 21.51 0.71 2.75
N ASP A 391 22.80 0.62 2.41
CA ASP A 391 23.51 1.69 1.73
C ASP A 391 22.95 1.80 0.31
N LEU A 392 21.80 2.47 0.20
CA LEU A 392 21.10 2.68 -1.06
C LEU A 392 21.84 3.65 -1.99
N THR A 393 23.04 4.13 -1.61
CA THR A 393 23.86 4.93 -2.53
C THR A 393 24.23 4.13 -3.79
N GLU A 394 24.41 2.82 -3.68
CA GLU A 394 24.66 1.94 -4.83
C GLU A 394 23.39 1.65 -5.65
N ALA A 395 22.23 1.60 -5.00
CA ALA A 395 20.94 1.36 -5.64
C ALA A 395 20.29 2.63 -6.24
N ALA A 396 20.94 3.80 -6.11
CA ALA A 396 20.40 5.10 -6.52
C ALA A 396 20.44 5.36 -8.03
N SER A 397 21.09 4.50 -8.83
CA SER A 397 20.97 4.61 -10.28
C SER A 397 19.54 4.23 -10.71
N PRO A 398 18.79 5.11 -11.39
CA PRO A 398 17.42 4.83 -11.83
C PRO A 398 17.33 3.61 -12.77
N ASP A 399 18.45 3.24 -13.41
CA ASP A 399 18.55 2.10 -14.31
C ASP A 399 19.18 0.86 -13.66
N ALA A 400 19.70 0.97 -12.42
CA ALA A 400 20.22 -0.21 -11.75
C ALA A 400 19.03 -1.14 -11.41
N PRO A 401 19.11 -2.44 -11.78
CA PRO A 401 18.13 -3.39 -11.29
C PRO A 401 18.07 -3.28 -9.77
N LEU A 402 16.85 -3.23 -9.20
CA LEU A 402 16.65 -3.02 -7.77
C LEU A 402 17.33 -4.09 -6.88
N PHE A 403 17.83 -5.15 -7.52
CA PHE A 403 18.59 -6.22 -6.90
C PHE A 403 19.97 -6.30 -7.51
N PRO A 404 21.04 -6.41 -6.70
CA PRO A 404 22.24 -7.06 -7.20
C PRO A 404 21.82 -8.47 -7.66
N ALA A 405 22.14 -8.84 -8.90
CA ALA A 405 21.89 -10.17 -9.42
C ALA A 405 22.38 -11.19 -8.38
N ARG A 406 21.48 -12.06 -7.89
CA ARG A 406 21.71 -13.00 -6.78
C ARG A 406 23.18 -13.42 -6.70
N THR A 407 23.96 -12.78 -5.82
CA THR A 407 25.26 -13.34 -5.46
C THR A 407 24.91 -14.65 -4.76
N PRO A 408 25.31 -15.83 -5.27
CA PRO A 408 24.96 -17.09 -4.65
C PRO A 408 25.35 -17.01 -3.18
N SER A 409 24.35 -17.13 -2.31
CA SER A 409 24.52 -17.07 -0.87
C SER A 409 25.72 -17.93 -0.51
N ARG A 410 26.74 -17.32 0.10
CA ARG A 410 27.93 -18.00 0.60
C ARG A 410 27.42 -19.14 1.47
N GLN A 411 27.41 -20.37 0.92
CA GLN A 411 27.02 -21.55 1.64
C GLN A 411 27.76 -21.52 2.97
N THR A 412 27.01 -21.45 4.06
CA THR A 412 27.52 -21.72 5.39
C THR A 412 28.21 -23.07 5.30
N ILE A 413 29.54 -23.04 5.36
CA ILE A 413 30.35 -24.25 5.42
C ILE A 413 29.82 -25.03 6.62
N PRO A 414 29.37 -26.28 6.45
CA PRO A 414 28.95 -27.09 7.59
C PRO A 414 30.13 -27.14 8.56
N MET A 415 29.92 -26.70 9.80
CA MET A 415 30.89 -26.89 10.88
C MET A 415 31.13 -28.40 10.97
N ALA A 416 32.33 -28.81 10.58
CA ALA A 416 32.78 -30.19 10.69
C ALA A 416 32.77 -30.59 12.17
N ASP A 417 32.28 -31.80 12.41
CA ASP A 417 32.18 -32.44 13.71
C ASP A 417 33.52 -32.38 14.47
N SER A 418 33.45 -31.86 15.70
CA SER A 418 34.51 -32.06 16.69
C SER A 418 34.53 -33.54 17.10
N PRO A 419 35.68 -34.23 17.07
CA PRO A 419 35.78 -35.60 17.55
C PRO A 419 35.77 -35.58 19.09
N GLY A 420 34.61 -35.90 19.66
CA GLY A 420 34.42 -36.12 21.09
C GLY A 420 35.08 -37.44 21.51
N GLY A 421 36.09 -37.34 22.37
CA GLY A 421 36.75 -38.46 23.03
C GLY A 421 35.79 -39.23 23.93
N SER A 422 35.86 -40.55 23.81
CA SER A 422 35.27 -41.53 24.71
C SER A 422 36.05 -41.58 26.02
N GLU A 423 35.42 -41.23 27.13
CA GLU A 423 35.84 -41.73 28.45
C GLU A 423 34.64 -42.36 29.16
N SER A 424 34.83 -43.64 29.44
CA SER A 424 33.95 -44.54 30.15
C SER A 424 33.97 -44.26 31.65
N VAL A 425 32.81 -44.12 32.28
CA VAL A 425 32.65 -44.47 33.70
C VAL A 425 31.36 -45.27 33.84
N ALA A 426 31.53 -46.46 34.40
CA ALA A 426 30.51 -47.45 34.66
C ALA A 426 29.72 -47.14 35.94
N ASP A 427 28.54 -47.77 36.00
CA ASP A 427 27.77 -48.21 37.15
C ASP A 427 27.29 -47.19 38.19
N SER A 428 25.96 -47.04 38.24
CA SER A 428 25.20 -47.36 39.45
C SER A 428 23.71 -47.55 39.14
N GLN A 429 23.24 -48.76 39.43
CA GLN A 429 21.84 -49.15 39.59
C GLN A 429 21.17 -48.29 40.67
N SER A 430 19.87 -48.01 40.56
CA SER A 430 18.87 -48.31 41.61
C SER A 430 17.53 -47.59 41.38
N SER A 431 16.47 -48.40 41.49
CA SER A 431 15.10 -48.06 41.92
C SER A 431 14.13 -47.36 40.95
N ALA A 432 13.16 -48.17 40.50
CA ALA A 432 11.78 -47.80 40.19
C ALA A 432 11.10 -47.15 41.44
N PRO A 433 9.92 -46.48 41.36
CA PRO A 433 8.68 -47.23 41.07
C PRO A 433 7.47 -46.45 40.47
N THR A 434 6.45 -47.26 40.14
CA THR A 434 4.99 -47.03 40.20
C THR A 434 4.28 -46.20 39.13
N ALA A 435 3.53 -46.94 38.31
CA ALA A 435 2.40 -46.50 37.51
C ALA A 435 1.20 -46.09 38.38
N ILE A 436 0.55 -44.99 38.04
CA ILE A 436 -0.75 -44.58 38.60
C ILE A 436 -1.76 -44.52 37.45
N THR A 437 -2.77 -45.37 37.57
CA THR A 437 -4.01 -45.44 36.79
C THR A 437 -4.91 -44.23 37.10
N PRO A 438 -5.65 -43.65 36.13
CA PRO A 438 -6.74 -42.72 36.45
C PRO A 438 -8.04 -43.49 36.75
N GLN A 439 -8.57 -43.21 37.93
CA GLN A 439 -9.82 -43.70 38.49
C GLN A 439 -11.01 -42.93 37.89
N LYS A 440 -12.05 -43.70 37.51
CA LYS A 440 -13.36 -43.28 37.03
C LYS A 440 -14.29 -43.21 38.25
N ASP A 441 -14.91 -42.05 38.49
CA ASP A 441 -16.02 -41.93 39.44
C ASP A 441 -17.10 -41.00 38.85
N ASP A 442 -18.24 -41.61 38.51
CA ASP A 442 -19.56 -40.97 38.43
C ASP A 442 -20.02 -40.65 39.87
N PRO A 443 -20.96 -39.70 40.06
CA PRO A 443 -22.30 -40.20 40.41
C PRO A 443 -23.48 -39.38 39.86
N ALA A 444 -24.54 -40.12 39.52
CA ALA A 444 -25.95 -39.73 39.55
C ALA A 444 -26.41 -39.58 41.03
N ALA A 445 -27.52 -38.97 41.45
CA ALA A 445 -28.76 -38.46 40.89
C ALA A 445 -29.40 -37.56 41.99
N GLU A 446 -30.37 -36.71 41.65
CA GLU A 446 -31.68 -36.67 42.32
C GLU A 446 -32.58 -35.55 41.75
N GLN A 447 -33.80 -35.93 41.40
CA GLN A 447 -34.94 -35.05 41.12
C GLN A 447 -35.47 -34.44 42.44
N PRO A 448 -36.26 -33.36 42.37
CA PRO A 448 -37.68 -33.61 42.60
C PRO A 448 -38.63 -32.84 41.67
N GLN A 449 -39.77 -33.48 41.43
CA GLN A 449 -40.99 -32.93 40.86
C GLN A 449 -41.61 -31.87 41.79
N GLY A 450 -42.26 -30.86 41.21
CA GLY A 450 -43.14 -29.93 41.91
C GLY A 450 -44.00 -29.13 40.94
N ASN A 451 -45.24 -29.60 40.73
CA ASN A 451 -46.33 -28.90 40.05
C ASN A 451 -46.68 -27.58 40.76
N GLY A 452 -47.14 -26.57 40.02
CA GLY A 452 -48.02 -25.55 40.60
C GLY A 452 -48.07 -24.20 39.89
N GLU A 453 -49.21 -23.94 39.29
CA GLU A 453 -49.89 -22.63 39.22
C GLU A 453 -49.49 -21.58 38.19
N LYS A 454 -50.41 -21.46 37.23
CA LYS A 454 -50.84 -20.26 36.49
C LYS A 454 -50.58 -18.96 37.26
N SER A 455 -49.87 -18.02 36.63
CA SER A 455 -50.21 -16.60 36.78
C SER A 455 -49.92 -15.85 35.50
N SER A 456 -50.98 -15.18 35.04
CA SER A 456 -51.07 -14.32 33.88
C SER A 456 -50.53 -12.94 34.24
N THR A 457 -49.49 -12.47 33.55
CA THR A 457 -49.12 -11.05 33.55
C THR A 457 -49.15 -10.53 32.12
N ALA A 458 -50.05 -9.59 31.90
CA ALA A 458 -50.26 -8.85 30.67
C ALA A 458 -49.01 -8.05 30.28
N GLU A 459 -48.62 -8.21 29.02
CA GLU A 459 -47.56 -7.48 28.35
C GLU A 459 -48.03 -6.05 28.04
N VAL A 460 -47.44 -5.07 28.72
CA VAL A 460 -47.68 -3.65 28.46
C VAL A 460 -46.82 -3.25 27.26
N VAL A 461 -47.49 -3.06 26.13
CA VAL A 461 -46.93 -2.51 24.89
C VAL A 461 -46.46 -1.07 25.14
N ALA A 462 -45.15 -0.86 25.04
CA ALA A 462 -44.56 0.49 25.02
C ALA A 462 -44.80 1.16 23.65
N PRO A 463 -45.07 2.48 23.61
CA PRO A 463 -45.30 3.20 22.36
C PRO A 463 -44.00 3.36 21.55
N PRO A 464 -44.10 3.46 20.21
CA PRO A 464 -42.94 3.53 19.32
C PRO A 464 -42.17 4.84 19.49
N ALA A 465 -40.85 4.72 19.65
CA ALA A 465 -39.94 5.85 19.70
C ALA A 465 -39.98 6.65 18.39
N ALA A 466 -40.11 7.97 18.52
CA ALA A 466 -40.07 8.92 17.42
C ALA A 466 -38.75 8.80 16.64
N GLN A 467 -38.85 8.68 15.32
CA GLN A 467 -37.72 8.64 14.41
C GLN A 467 -36.95 9.96 14.48
N ALA A 468 -35.63 9.88 14.68
CA ALA A 468 -34.73 11.03 14.60
C ALA A 468 -34.75 11.61 13.17
N PRO A 469 -34.68 12.95 13.02
CA PRO A 469 -34.64 13.58 11.71
C PRO A 469 -33.40 13.15 10.93
N LEU A 470 -33.62 12.79 9.66
CA LEU A 470 -32.55 12.46 8.71
C LEU A 470 -31.55 13.63 8.62
N PRO A 471 -30.23 13.36 8.60
CA PRO A 471 -29.23 14.41 8.41
C PRO A 471 -29.43 15.08 7.05
N PRO A 472 -29.19 16.41 6.94
CA PRO A 472 -29.28 17.11 5.67
C PRO A 472 -28.33 16.48 4.65
N ALA A 473 -28.82 16.27 3.43
CA ALA A 473 -28.03 15.76 2.32
C ALA A 473 -26.77 16.64 2.15
N MET A 474 -25.59 15.99 2.22
CA MET A 474 -24.33 16.67 2.01
C MET A 474 -24.28 17.25 0.60
N VAL A 475 -24.20 18.57 0.50
CA VAL A 475 -23.95 19.29 -0.75
C VAL A 475 -22.52 18.97 -1.16
N VAL A 476 -22.35 18.14 -2.19
CA VAL A 476 -21.06 17.93 -2.86
C VAL A 476 -20.58 19.27 -3.39
N GLN A 477 -19.52 19.82 -2.79
CA GLN A 477 -18.91 21.06 -3.28
C GLN A 477 -18.36 20.80 -4.69
N LYS A 478 -18.99 21.40 -5.70
CA LYS A 478 -18.46 21.46 -7.07
C LYS A 478 -17.12 22.18 -7.00
N GLN A 479 -16.01 21.45 -7.10
CA GLN A 479 -14.69 22.05 -7.29
C GLN A 479 -14.73 22.92 -8.56
N ASP A 480 -14.19 24.13 -8.47
CA ASP A 480 -14.16 25.06 -9.58
C ASP A 480 -13.11 24.62 -10.60
N LEU A 481 -13.56 23.90 -11.64
CA LEU A 481 -12.67 23.32 -12.64
C LEU A 481 -11.93 24.35 -13.49
N LYS A 482 -12.32 25.63 -13.45
CA LYS A 482 -11.51 26.70 -14.03
C LYS A 482 -10.14 26.81 -13.36
N ILE A 483 -10.05 26.46 -12.07
CA ILE A 483 -8.78 26.44 -11.32
C ILE A 483 -7.85 25.36 -11.88
N ASN A 484 -8.39 24.25 -12.39
CA ASN A 484 -7.60 23.12 -12.88
C ASN A 484 -7.03 23.33 -14.29
N LEU A 485 -7.66 24.15 -15.14
CA LEU A 485 -7.13 24.45 -16.49
C LEU A 485 -5.78 25.18 -16.44
N GLY A 486 -5.56 25.98 -15.39
CA GLY A 486 -4.31 26.69 -15.13
C GLY A 486 -3.20 25.84 -14.51
N LEU A 487 -3.44 24.56 -14.22
CA LEU A 487 -2.41 23.66 -13.70
C LEU A 487 -1.25 23.57 -14.69
N SER A 488 -0.07 24.01 -14.25
CA SER A 488 1.14 24.05 -15.06
C SER A 488 1.88 22.72 -14.99
N LEU A 489 2.09 22.12 -16.14
CA LEU A 489 2.97 20.97 -16.35
C LEU A 489 4.38 21.48 -16.68
N LEU A 490 5.39 21.00 -15.95
CA LEU A 490 6.77 21.40 -16.19
C LEU A 490 7.22 21.06 -17.62
N ARG A 491 6.80 19.90 -18.13
CA ARG A 491 7.03 19.46 -19.51
C ARG A 491 6.01 18.40 -19.89
N PHE A 492 5.55 18.43 -21.14
CA PHE A 492 4.74 17.39 -21.75
C PHE A 492 5.36 17.01 -23.10
N ARG A 493 5.87 15.77 -23.20
CA ARG A 493 6.52 15.28 -24.40
C ARG A 493 5.99 13.90 -24.77
N THR A 494 5.75 13.68 -26.05
CA THR A 494 5.53 12.36 -26.63
C THR A 494 6.69 12.03 -27.56
N ASP A 495 7.41 10.94 -27.29
CA ASP A 495 8.55 10.54 -28.13
C ASP A 495 8.13 9.83 -29.43
N GLU A 496 6.91 9.31 -29.46
CA GLU A 496 6.29 8.68 -30.62
C GLU A 496 4.97 9.36 -30.98
N PRO A 497 4.51 9.29 -32.25
CA PRO A 497 3.19 9.81 -32.62
C PRO A 497 2.06 9.10 -31.86
N VAL A 498 1.32 9.85 -31.03
CA VAL A 498 0.20 9.36 -30.21
C VAL A 498 -1.13 9.85 -30.78
N ALA A 499 -2.13 8.98 -30.82
CA ALA A 499 -3.48 9.35 -31.24
C ALA A 499 -4.05 10.47 -30.35
N ARG A 500 -4.61 11.52 -30.96
CA ARG A 500 -5.23 12.65 -30.25
C ARG A 500 -6.21 12.20 -29.16
N ARG A 501 -7.01 11.17 -29.42
CA ARG A 501 -7.95 10.55 -28.47
C ARG A 501 -7.30 10.21 -27.12
N ARG A 502 -6.09 9.65 -27.16
CA ARG A 502 -5.34 9.26 -25.95
C ARG A 502 -4.82 10.49 -25.20
N LEU A 503 -4.40 11.52 -25.93
CA LEU A 503 -3.93 12.78 -25.35
C LEU A 503 -5.07 13.56 -24.69
N VAL A 504 -6.22 13.66 -25.36
CA VAL A 504 -7.46 14.23 -24.81
C VAL A 504 -7.87 13.50 -23.53
N LYS A 505 -7.89 12.16 -23.55
CA LYS A 505 -8.21 11.38 -22.36
C LYS A 505 -7.25 11.67 -21.21
N SER A 506 -5.96 11.80 -21.49
CA SER A 506 -4.96 12.12 -20.47
C SER A 506 -5.19 13.52 -19.87
N ALA A 507 -5.53 14.52 -20.71
CA ALA A 507 -5.88 15.86 -20.24
C ALA A 507 -7.19 15.86 -19.42
N ALA A 508 -8.18 15.08 -19.84
CA ALA A 508 -9.44 14.90 -19.12
C ALA A 508 -9.24 14.26 -17.73
N ASP A 509 -8.39 13.23 -17.65
CA ASP A 509 -8.01 12.57 -16.40
C ASP A 509 -7.28 13.55 -15.46
N LEU A 510 -6.41 14.42 -15.98
CA LEU A 510 -5.74 15.48 -15.20
C LEU A 510 -6.73 16.54 -14.69
N LEU A 511 -7.78 16.85 -15.45
CA LEU A 511 -8.81 17.81 -15.04
C LEU A 511 -9.84 17.21 -14.08
N GLY A 512 -9.91 15.87 -13.97
CA GLY A 512 -11.01 15.19 -13.28
C GLY A 512 -12.36 15.36 -13.99
N ALA A 513 -12.34 15.65 -15.29
CA ALA A 513 -13.53 15.98 -16.09
C ALA A 513 -13.74 14.89 -17.16
N PRO A 514 -14.88 14.16 -17.18
CA PRO A 514 -15.11 13.17 -18.22
C PRO A 514 -15.24 13.84 -19.60
N VAL A 515 -14.77 13.14 -20.63
CA VAL A 515 -14.92 13.56 -22.02
C VAL A 515 -16.34 13.25 -22.49
N THR A 516 -17.03 14.26 -23.01
CA THR A 516 -18.37 14.09 -23.60
C THR A 516 -18.47 14.77 -24.95
N THR A 517 -19.46 14.37 -25.75
CA THR A 517 -19.85 15.04 -26.98
C THR A 517 -21.29 15.53 -26.89
N PRO A 518 -21.60 16.70 -27.49
CA PRO A 518 -22.91 17.32 -27.33
C PRO A 518 -24.07 16.49 -27.91
N GLU A 519 -23.82 15.64 -28.92
CA GLU A 519 -24.88 15.00 -29.72
C GLU A 519 -24.98 13.47 -29.60
N GLY A 520 -24.48 12.87 -28.51
CA GLY A 520 -24.50 11.41 -28.33
C GLY A 520 -23.27 10.73 -28.97
N PRO A 521 -23.38 9.60 -29.71
CA PRO A 521 -22.22 8.91 -30.27
C PRO A 521 -21.38 9.85 -31.15
N LEU A 522 -20.05 9.73 -31.05
CA LEU A 522 -19.10 10.56 -31.79
C LEU A 522 -19.37 10.51 -33.31
N PRO A 523 -19.51 11.67 -33.99
CA PRO A 523 -19.55 11.72 -35.46
C PRO A 523 -18.33 11.03 -36.06
N ALA A 524 -18.51 10.37 -37.20
CA ALA A 524 -17.44 9.59 -37.84
C ALA A 524 -16.21 10.46 -38.18
N GLU A 525 -16.45 11.71 -38.57
CA GLU A 525 -15.42 12.71 -38.87
C GLU A 525 -14.60 13.05 -37.62
N LEU A 526 -15.27 13.18 -36.46
CA LEU A 526 -14.59 13.47 -35.20
C LEU A 526 -13.79 12.26 -34.71
N VAL A 527 -14.29 11.04 -34.95
CA VAL A 527 -13.56 9.79 -34.69
C VAL A 527 -12.26 9.75 -35.48
N GLU A 528 -12.31 10.08 -36.78
CA GLU A 528 -11.13 10.10 -37.63
C GLU A 528 -10.11 11.15 -37.15
N ILE A 529 -10.55 12.37 -36.82
CA ILE A 529 -9.69 13.43 -36.26
C ILE A 529 -9.03 12.97 -34.95
N LEU A 530 -9.79 12.31 -34.07
CA LEU A 530 -9.28 11.83 -32.78
C LEU A 530 -8.30 10.66 -32.94
N ASP A 531 -8.38 9.89 -34.01
CA ASP A 531 -7.46 8.77 -34.28
C ASP A 531 -6.18 9.18 -35.01
N GLN A 532 -6.10 10.42 -35.51
CA GLN A 532 -4.87 11.00 -36.04
C GLN A 532 -3.77 11.03 -34.96
N LYS A 533 -2.57 10.59 -35.34
CA LYS A 533 -1.40 10.55 -34.48
C LYS A 533 -0.60 11.85 -34.60
N ILE A 534 -0.29 12.46 -33.48
CA ILE A 534 0.49 13.71 -33.39
C ILE A 534 1.62 13.54 -32.39
N THR A 535 2.65 14.38 -32.53
CA THR A 535 3.77 14.48 -31.59
C THR A 535 3.72 15.86 -30.94
N ILE A 536 3.80 15.91 -29.62
CA ILE A 536 3.79 17.15 -28.83
C ILE A 536 5.07 17.19 -27.98
N ASP A 537 5.78 18.32 -27.99
CA ASP A 537 6.86 18.64 -27.03
C ASP A 537 6.65 20.08 -26.56
N LEU A 538 6.16 20.23 -25.33
CA LEU A 538 5.83 21.50 -24.71
C LEU A 538 6.54 21.61 -23.36
N GLU A 539 7.13 22.76 -23.08
CA GLU A 539 7.73 23.09 -21.77
C GLU A 539 6.90 24.15 -21.06
N LYS A 540 6.75 24.01 -19.73
CA LYS A 540 5.99 24.94 -18.86
C LYS A 540 4.58 25.25 -19.39
N VAL A 541 3.81 24.21 -19.64
CA VAL A 541 2.52 24.28 -20.35
C VAL A 541 1.34 24.09 -19.39
N SER A 542 0.30 24.91 -19.50
CA SER A 542 -0.96 24.66 -18.78
C SER A 542 -1.76 23.54 -19.46
N ILE A 543 -2.73 22.94 -18.76
CA ILE A 543 -3.62 21.95 -19.38
C ILE A 543 -4.41 22.58 -20.55
N GLU A 544 -4.81 23.84 -20.43
CA GLU A 544 -5.43 24.61 -21.50
C GLU A 544 -4.53 24.69 -22.75
N ASN A 545 -3.25 25.03 -22.58
CA ASN A 545 -2.30 25.09 -23.69
C ASN A 545 -2.07 23.72 -24.32
N LEU A 546 -2.03 22.65 -23.52
CA LEU A 546 -1.94 21.28 -24.03
C LEU A 546 -3.17 20.91 -24.89
N LEU A 547 -4.37 21.22 -24.41
CA LEU A 547 -5.61 20.98 -25.17
C LEU A 547 -5.64 21.81 -26.47
N ASN A 548 -5.22 23.07 -26.42
CA ASN A 548 -5.08 23.91 -27.61
C ASN A 548 -4.07 23.32 -28.60
N GLU A 549 -2.94 22.77 -28.12
CA GLU A 549 -1.96 22.12 -28.99
C GLU A 549 -2.50 20.85 -29.64
N ILE A 550 -3.22 20.01 -28.88
CA ILE A 550 -3.82 18.77 -29.39
C ILE A 550 -4.73 19.05 -30.59
N PHE A 551 -5.47 20.17 -30.55
CA PHE A 551 -6.47 20.55 -31.56
C PHE A 551 -6.00 21.62 -32.57
N ARG A 552 -4.77 22.14 -32.46
CA ARG A 552 -4.23 23.27 -33.25
C ARG A 552 -4.48 23.11 -34.76
N ASP A 553 -4.15 21.95 -35.30
CA ASP A 553 -4.25 21.65 -36.74
C ASP A 553 -5.45 20.73 -37.04
N SER A 554 -6.60 20.98 -36.40
CA SER A 554 -7.79 20.14 -36.56
C SER A 554 -9.04 20.97 -36.79
N GLN A 555 -10.05 20.35 -37.41
CA GLN A 555 -11.39 20.93 -37.51
C GLN A 555 -12.19 20.72 -36.22
N ALA A 556 -11.60 20.17 -35.17
CA ALA A 556 -12.24 19.98 -33.87
C ALA A 556 -11.77 21.04 -32.87
N GLY A 557 -12.66 21.42 -31.97
CA GLY A 557 -12.37 22.28 -30.82
C GLY A 557 -12.78 21.59 -29.52
N TRP A 558 -12.38 22.19 -28.41
CA TRP A 558 -12.76 21.74 -27.08
C TRP A 558 -13.39 22.90 -26.29
N SER A 559 -14.26 22.57 -25.34
CA SER A 559 -14.77 23.50 -24.34
C SER A 559 -15.05 22.77 -23.04
N LEU A 560 -15.05 23.48 -21.92
CA LEU A 560 -15.39 22.92 -20.61
C LEU A 560 -16.78 23.42 -20.20
N GLN A 561 -17.75 22.52 -20.07
CA GLN A 561 -19.11 22.85 -19.65
C GLN A 561 -19.58 21.88 -18.56
N GLU A 562 -20.16 22.41 -17.48
CA GLU A 562 -20.80 21.63 -16.41
C GLU A 562 -19.95 20.50 -15.81
N GLY A 563 -18.64 20.65 -15.81
CA GLY A 563 -17.77 19.61 -15.29
C GLY A 563 -17.21 18.64 -16.31
N ARG A 564 -17.48 18.85 -17.60
CA ARG A 564 -17.18 17.91 -18.66
C ARG A 564 -16.37 18.57 -19.75
N LEU A 565 -15.41 17.83 -20.29
CA LEU A 565 -14.63 18.24 -21.44
C LEU A 565 -15.41 17.90 -22.71
N LEU A 566 -16.02 18.90 -23.33
CA LEU A 566 -16.76 18.75 -24.57
C LEU A 566 -15.83 18.88 -25.77
N ILE A 567 -15.90 17.93 -26.69
CA ILE A 567 -15.23 17.99 -27.99
C ILE A 567 -16.28 18.11 -29.09
N GLN A 568 -16.09 19.05 -30.00
CA GLN A 568 -17.03 19.32 -31.09
C GLN A 568 -16.29 19.72 -32.36
N LEU A 569 -16.93 19.53 -33.52
CA LEU A 569 -16.42 20.06 -34.78
C LEU A 569 -16.67 21.57 -34.83
N ASN A 570 -15.66 22.32 -35.26
CA ASN A 570 -15.75 23.75 -35.50
C ASN A 570 -16.52 23.97 -36.80
N SER A 571 -17.81 24.29 -36.68
CA SER A 571 -18.72 24.57 -37.82
C SER A 571 -18.29 25.77 -38.69
N ASN A 572 -17.29 26.54 -38.25
CA ASN A 572 -16.78 27.71 -38.96
C ASN A 572 -15.63 27.41 -39.94
N VAL A 573 -15.14 26.17 -40.04
CA VAL A 573 -14.06 25.83 -40.98
C VAL A 573 -14.65 25.36 -42.30
N VAL A 574 -14.72 26.27 -43.29
CA VAL A 574 -15.14 25.94 -44.66
C VAL A 574 -14.10 24.99 -45.28
N PRO A 575 -14.48 23.76 -45.70
CA PRO A 575 -13.55 22.82 -46.32
C PRO A 575 -12.94 23.40 -47.60
N GLY A 576 -11.60 23.52 -47.65
CA GLY A 576 -10.86 23.96 -48.83
C GLY A 576 -10.33 25.39 -48.82
N GLN A 577 -10.56 26.16 -47.74
CA GLN A 577 -9.86 27.43 -47.57
C GLN A 577 -8.48 27.16 -46.93
N PRO A 578 -7.35 27.47 -47.60
CA PRO A 578 -6.03 27.30 -47.00
C PRO A 578 -5.92 28.16 -45.74
N PRO A 579 -5.15 27.73 -44.71
CA PRO A 579 -4.94 28.52 -43.51
C PRO A 579 -4.45 29.91 -43.94
N ALA A 580 -4.98 30.96 -43.34
CA ALA A 580 -4.58 32.33 -43.63
C ALA A 580 -3.10 32.50 -43.31
N THR A 581 -2.23 32.30 -44.31
CA THR A 581 -0.81 32.64 -44.26
C THR A 581 -0.72 34.15 -44.27
N GLY A 582 -0.76 34.77 -43.10
CA GLY A 582 -0.84 36.22 -42.98
C GLY A 582 -0.63 36.76 -41.58
N GLU A 583 0.11 36.08 -40.70
CA GLU A 583 0.78 36.74 -39.58
C GLU A 583 2.23 36.25 -39.51
N GLU A 584 3.16 37.13 -39.88
CA GLU A 584 4.59 36.97 -39.59
C GLU A 584 4.80 36.73 -38.09
N PRO A 585 5.83 35.95 -37.70
CA PRO A 585 6.16 35.76 -36.30
C PRO A 585 6.54 37.11 -35.68
N ARG A 586 5.64 37.66 -34.86
CA ARG A 586 5.99 38.74 -33.92
C ARG A 586 7.01 38.18 -32.94
N GLU A 587 8.24 38.63 -33.10
CA GLU A 587 9.31 38.53 -32.11
C GLU A 587 8.83 39.19 -30.81
N VAL A 588 8.35 38.38 -29.87
CA VAL A 588 8.03 38.84 -28.52
C VAL A 588 9.36 38.92 -27.76
N ALA A 589 9.86 40.14 -27.61
CA ALA A 589 10.92 40.44 -26.66
C ALA A 589 10.44 40.07 -25.24
N VAL A 590 11.18 39.15 -24.61
CA VAL A 590 10.99 38.75 -23.21
C VAL A 590 11.62 39.82 -22.31
N PRO A 591 10.91 40.35 -21.29
CA PRO A 591 11.52 41.10 -20.19
C PRO A 591 12.26 40.20 -19.21
#